data_AF-A0A2V6C1Y0-F1
#
_entry.id   AF-A0A2V6C1Y0-F1
#
_cell.length_a   1.000
_cell.length_b   1.000
_cell.length_c   1.000
_cell.angle_alpha   90.00
_cell.angle_beta   90.00
_cell.angle_gamma   90.00
#
_symmetry.space_group_name_H-M   'P 1'
#
loop_
_entity.id
_entity.type
_entity.pdbx_description
1 polymer ?
#
loop_
_entity_poly.entity_id
_entity_poly.type
_entity_poly.pdbx_seq_one_letter_code
_entity_poly.pdbx_strand_id
1 'polypeptide(L)'
;GGLALIHFNPLLALLIFLVGIAAFFYFAPRILRLMKAKIWLSWKKLNGPADLSMPVKLSRTLPARFGSVFSRQNVLGETIAWATPCISGRGRRIPANLFGALVATNEEPRKLLFVARKNGRPFARTIDLDDSIAAHEPRFLSENLVIFPAAGKGPKYLFIFPRPRAAMVEEIVHDLRVRVSSPIWPVDPQHAEAAEGASEESHVKRTVSS
;
A
#
# COMPACT_ATOMS: atom_id res chain seq x y z
N GLY A 1 48.20 -5.34 19.11
CA GLY A 1 48.79 -5.91 17.89
C GLY A 1 48.47 -7.39 17.81
N GLY A 2 47.54 -7.80 16.95
CA GLY A 2 47.18 -9.21 16.78
C GLY A 2 48.30 -10.09 16.20
N LEU A 3 49.32 -9.44 15.60
CA LEU A 3 50.49 -10.09 15.01
C LEU A 3 51.35 -10.86 16.03
N ALA A 4 51.39 -10.40 17.29
CA ALA A 4 52.15 -11.07 18.35
C ALA A 4 51.50 -12.39 18.82
N LEU A 5 50.18 -12.51 18.74
CA LEU A 5 49.44 -13.70 19.15
C LEU A 5 49.53 -14.82 18.11
N ILE A 6 49.62 -14.46 16.82
CA ILE A 6 49.78 -15.39 15.69
C ILE A 6 51.12 -16.13 15.77
N HIS A 7 52.18 -15.44 16.22
CA HIS A 7 53.53 -16.00 16.26
C HIS A 7 53.79 -16.92 17.45
N PHE A 8 53.08 -16.72 18.57
CA PHE A 8 53.21 -17.56 19.77
C PHE A 8 52.20 -18.71 19.82
N ASN A 9 50.95 -18.51 19.35
CA ASN A 9 49.88 -19.49 19.47
C ASN A 9 48.90 -19.40 18.27
N PRO A 10 49.28 -19.94 17.10
CA PRO A 10 48.49 -19.83 15.86
C PRO A 10 47.10 -20.50 15.98
N LEU A 11 46.96 -21.56 16.79
CA LEU A 11 45.68 -22.20 17.06
C LEU A 11 44.72 -21.29 17.83
N LEU A 12 45.23 -20.52 18.79
CA LEU A 12 44.41 -19.59 19.56
C LEU A 12 43.94 -18.42 18.68
N ALA A 13 44.81 -17.94 17.79
CA ALA A 13 44.45 -16.94 16.79
C ALA A 13 43.36 -17.45 15.83
N LEU A 14 43.48 -18.71 15.35
CA LEU A 14 42.46 -19.35 14.52
C LEU A 14 41.12 -19.48 15.26
N LEU A 15 41.13 -19.91 16.52
CA LEU A 15 39.92 -20.05 17.34
C LEU A 15 39.21 -18.71 17.52
N ILE A 16 39.94 -17.66 17.89
CA ILE A 16 39.39 -16.31 18.07
C ILE A 16 38.82 -15.79 16.74
N PHE A 17 39.51 -16.04 15.63
CA PHE A 17 39.04 -15.64 14.30
C PHE A 17 37.74 -16.37 13.91
N LEU A 18 37.66 -17.68 14.12
CA LEU A 18 36.46 -18.48 13.87
C LEU A 18 35.28 -18.04 14.74
N VAL A 19 35.51 -17.75 16.02
CA VAL A 19 34.49 -17.21 16.92
C VAL A 19 34.01 -15.84 16.45
N GLY A 20 34.92 -14.97 16.00
CA GLY A 20 34.58 -13.67 15.41
C GLY A 20 33.73 -13.80 14.14
N ILE A 21 34.09 -14.70 13.24
CA ILE A 21 33.31 -15.02 12.04
C ILE A 21 31.93 -15.56 12.40
N ALA A 22 31.85 -16.52 13.31
CA ALA A 22 30.59 -17.12 13.74
C ALA A 22 29.67 -16.07 14.39
N ALA A 23 30.22 -15.21 15.26
CA ALA A 23 29.48 -14.09 15.84
C ALA A 23 28.99 -13.13 14.74
N PHE A 24 29.84 -12.79 13.76
CA PHE A 24 29.43 -11.95 12.63
C PHE A 24 28.27 -12.58 11.85
N PHE A 25 28.36 -13.86 11.47
CA PHE A 25 27.28 -14.55 10.76
C PHE A 25 26.00 -14.73 11.60
N TYR A 26 26.12 -14.78 12.93
CA TYR A 26 24.98 -14.83 13.84
C TYR A 26 24.29 -13.46 13.97
N PHE A 27 25.05 -12.38 14.15
CA PHE A 27 24.52 -11.04 14.37
C PHE A 27 24.16 -10.29 13.08
N ALA A 28 24.92 -10.48 11.99
CA ALA A 28 24.71 -9.81 10.71
C ALA A 28 23.27 -9.96 10.17
N PRO A 29 22.68 -11.16 10.03
CA PRO A 29 21.31 -11.28 9.52
C PRO A 29 20.28 -10.63 10.45
N ARG A 30 20.55 -10.52 11.75
CA ARG A 30 19.66 -9.86 12.72
C ARG A 30 19.72 -8.34 12.54
N ILE A 31 20.91 -7.76 12.49
CA ILE A 31 21.12 -6.31 12.31
C ILE A 31 20.67 -5.86 10.91
N LEU A 32 21.02 -6.65 9.88
CA LEU A 32 20.60 -6.38 8.52
C LEU A 32 19.07 -6.37 8.39
N ARG A 33 18.31 -7.21 9.10
CA ARG A 33 16.83 -7.14 9.11
C ARG A 33 16.30 -5.86 9.72
N LEU A 34 16.90 -5.36 10.80
CA LEU A 34 16.50 -4.10 11.44
C LEU A 34 16.82 -2.89 10.55
N MET A 35 17.96 -2.93 9.88
CA MET A 35 18.45 -1.82 9.05
C MET A 35 17.98 -1.90 7.60
N LYS A 36 17.47 -3.05 7.12
CA LYS A 36 17.07 -3.27 5.72
C LYS A 36 16.11 -2.19 5.23
N ALA A 37 15.20 -1.72 6.10
CA ALA A 37 14.25 -0.69 5.72
C ALA A 37 14.90 0.68 5.49
N LYS A 38 15.81 1.08 6.38
CA LYS A 38 16.58 2.32 6.27
C LYS A 38 17.58 2.24 5.10
N ILE A 39 18.27 1.11 4.95
CA ILE A 39 19.20 0.85 3.86
C ILE A 39 18.43 0.84 2.54
N TRP A 40 17.29 0.18 2.42
CA TRP A 40 16.47 0.20 1.21
C TRP A 40 15.96 1.59 0.85
N LEU A 41 15.54 2.40 1.84
CA LEU A 41 15.15 3.80 1.60
C LEU A 41 16.34 4.64 1.13
N SER A 42 17.51 4.49 1.74
CA SER A 42 18.74 5.17 1.32
C SER A 42 19.23 4.69 -0.05
N TRP A 43 19.16 3.38 -0.33
CA TRP A 43 19.52 2.79 -1.62
C TRP A 43 18.55 3.22 -2.71
N LYS A 44 17.25 3.37 -2.42
CA LYS A 44 16.28 3.92 -3.37
C LYS A 44 16.39 5.44 -3.53
N LYS A 45 16.93 6.15 -2.53
CA LYS A 45 17.32 7.56 -2.65
C LYS A 45 18.56 7.74 -3.55
N LEU A 46 19.46 6.76 -3.57
CA LEU A 46 20.72 6.79 -4.34
C LEU A 46 20.59 6.17 -5.75
N ASN A 47 19.80 5.10 -5.91
CA ASN A 47 19.58 4.38 -7.18
C ASN A 47 18.19 4.64 -7.78
N GLY A 48 17.39 5.50 -7.17
CA GLY A 48 16.21 6.02 -7.84
C GLY A 48 16.67 6.94 -8.96
N PRO A 49 16.37 6.65 -10.25
CA PRO A 49 16.60 7.65 -11.28
C PRO A 49 15.88 8.92 -10.84
N ALA A 50 16.54 10.06 -11.04
CA ALA A 50 15.97 11.39 -10.86
C ALA A 50 14.88 11.62 -11.93
N ASP A 51 13.84 10.80 -11.90
CA ASP A 51 12.71 10.90 -12.81
C ASP A 51 11.72 11.87 -12.18
N LEU A 52 12.14 13.14 -12.19
CA LEU A 52 11.40 14.31 -11.73
C LEU A 52 10.31 14.72 -12.74
N SER A 53 10.04 13.91 -13.76
CA SER A 53 9.20 14.29 -14.90
C SER A 53 8.39 13.15 -15.53
N MET A 54 8.02 12.11 -14.78
CA MET A 54 6.96 11.22 -15.25
C MET A 54 5.58 11.73 -14.78
N PRO A 55 4.57 11.77 -15.67
CA PRO A 55 3.21 12.10 -15.27
C PRO A 55 2.79 11.14 -14.16
N VAL A 56 2.35 11.71 -13.04
CA VAL A 56 1.87 10.97 -11.87
C VAL A 56 0.59 10.27 -12.31
N LYS A 57 0.74 9.01 -12.72
CA LYS A 57 -0.37 8.15 -13.07
C LYS A 57 -0.33 7.00 -12.09
N LEU A 58 -1.36 6.91 -11.26
CA LEU A 58 -1.55 5.76 -10.37
C LEU A 58 -1.44 4.47 -11.18
N SER A 59 -0.43 3.66 -10.84
CA SER A 59 -0.16 2.43 -11.58
C SER A 59 -1.30 1.46 -11.37
N ARG A 60 -1.98 1.10 -12.46
CA ARG A 60 -2.97 0.01 -12.49
C ARG A 60 -2.34 -1.37 -12.35
N THR A 61 -1.01 -1.47 -12.42
CA THR A 61 -0.29 -2.73 -12.34
C THR A 61 0.31 -2.93 -10.94
N LEU A 62 -0.04 -4.05 -10.31
CA LEU A 62 0.56 -4.49 -9.06
C LEU A 62 1.96 -5.08 -9.34
N PRO A 63 2.99 -4.74 -8.55
CA PRO A 63 4.31 -5.35 -8.72
C PRO A 63 4.24 -6.88 -8.62
N ALA A 64 4.82 -7.59 -9.61
CA ALA A 64 4.70 -9.06 -9.76
C ALA A 64 5.01 -9.85 -8.47
N ARG A 65 5.94 -9.37 -7.65
CA ARG A 65 6.29 -9.95 -6.34
C ARG A 65 5.12 -10.06 -5.34
N PHE A 66 4.09 -9.24 -5.50
CA PHE A 66 2.89 -9.21 -4.67
C PHE A 66 1.65 -9.81 -5.36
N GLY A 67 1.73 -10.10 -6.67
CA GLY A 67 0.64 -10.71 -7.44
C GLY A 67 0.09 -11.97 -6.77
N SER A 68 0.98 -12.91 -6.40
CA SER A 68 0.58 -14.16 -5.73
C SER A 68 -0.08 -13.96 -4.36
N VAL A 69 0.22 -12.85 -3.66
CA VAL A 69 -0.37 -12.53 -2.36
C VAL A 69 -1.75 -11.90 -2.57
N PHE A 70 -1.86 -11.00 -3.54
CA PHE A 70 -3.12 -10.37 -3.92
C PHE A 70 -4.11 -11.40 -4.49
N SER A 71 -3.71 -12.26 -5.43
CA SER A 71 -4.60 -13.29 -6.00
C SER A 71 -5.15 -14.28 -4.96
N ARG A 72 -4.45 -14.53 -3.85
CA ARG A 72 -4.97 -15.35 -2.74
C ARG A 72 -6.05 -14.63 -1.92
N GLN A 73 -5.98 -13.30 -1.86
CA GLN A 73 -6.92 -12.48 -1.12
C GLN A 73 -8.10 -12.06 -2.00
N ASN A 74 -7.84 -11.79 -3.27
CA ASN A 74 -8.80 -11.41 -4.29
C ASN A 74 -9.40 -12.66 -4.96
N VAL A 75 -10.20 -13.39 -4.19
CA VAL A 75 -10.90 -14.59 -4.67
C VAL A 75 -12.05 -14.23 -5.61
N LEU A 76 -12.53 -12.97 -5.54
CA LEU A 76 -13.65 -12.46 -6.31
C LEU A 76 -13.27 -11.88 -7.68
N GLY A 77 -11.97 -11.86 -8.02
CA GLY A 77 -11.50 -11.35 -9.31
C GLY A 77 -11.58 -9.83 -9.45
N GLU A 78 -11.59 -9.10 -8.34
CA GLU A 78 -11.65 -7.64 -8.28
C GLU A 78 -10.56 -6.99 -9.14
N THR A 79 -10.94 -5.95 -9.86
CA THR A 79 -10.07 -5.18 -10.73
C THR A 79 -9.33 -4.13 -9.94
N ILE A 80 -8.02 -4.04 -10.18
CA ILE A 80 -7.15 -3.10 -9.48
C ILE A 80 -7.38 -1.70 -10.06
N ALA A 81 -7.91 -0.79 -9.26
CA ALA A 81 -8.01 0.62 -9.61
C ALA A 81 -6.62 1.26 -9.63
N TRP A 82 -5.84 0.99 -8.58
CA TRP A 82 -4.42 1.33 -8.50
C TRP A 82 -3.70 0.50 -7.45
N ALA A 83 -2.38 0.37 -7.63
CA ALA A 83 -1.50 -0.26 -6.67
C ALA A 83 -0.20 0.53 -6.54
N THR A 84 0.20 0.84 -5.30
CA THR A 84 1.43 1.58 -5.04
C THR A 84 2.31 0.91 -3.98
N PRO A 85 3.62 0.75 -4.23
CA PRO A 85 4.52 0.17 -3.23
C PRO A 85 4.82 1.19 -2.12
N CYS A 86 4.63 0.76 -0.88
CA CYS A 86 4.79 1.57 0.32
C CYS A 86 5.41 0.75 1.47
N ILE A 87 5.77 1.45 2.55
CA ILE A 87 6.20 0.83 3.80
C ILE A 87 5.12 1.07 4.84
N SER A 88 4.68 0.05 5.56
CA SER A 88 3.75 0.26 6.66
C SER A 88 4.42 0.96 7.85
N GLY A 89 3.76 1.97 8.38
CA GLY A 89 3.96 2.45 9.74
C GLY A 89 3.26 1.54 10.75
N ARG A 90 3.41 1.85 12.04
CA ARG A 90 2.69 1.13 13.10
C ARG A 90 1.19 1.45 12.96
N GLY A 91 0.36 0.42 12.79
CA GLY A 91 -1.09 0.55 12.71
C GLY A 91 -1.80 -0.63 13.38
N ARG A 92 -3.14 -0.59 13.43
CA ARG A 92 -3.93 -1.68 14.03
C ARG A 92 -3.71 -2.96 13.22
N ARG A 93 -3.14 -4.00 13.85
CA ARG A 93 -2.87 -5.33 13.23
C ARG A 93 -1.93 -5.30 12.00
N ILE A 94 -1.30 -4.17 11.70
CA ILE A 94 -0.26 -4.05 10.67
C ILE A 94 1.08 -3.74 11.37
N PRO A 95 2.09 -4.61 11.23
CA PRO A 95 3.40 -4.36 11.84
C PRO A 95 4.08 -3.16 11.18
N ALA A 96 4.88 -2.42 11.94
CA ALA A 96 5.70 -1.35 11.41
C ALA A 96 6.84 -1.88 10.52
N ASN A 97 7.30 -1.05 9.59
CA ASN A 97 8.43 -1.27 8.69
C ASN A 97 8.26 -2.48 7.76
N LEU A 98 7.02 -2.83 7.39
CA LEU A 98 6.76 -3.90 6.43
C LEU A 98 6.71 -3.32 5.02
N PHE A 99 7.55 -3.85 4.14
CA PHE A 99 7.52 -3.53 2.72
C PHE A 99 6.34 -4.23 2.04
N GLY A 100 5.48 -3.44 1.42
CA GLY A 100 4.29 -3.95 0.76
C GLY A 100 3.86 -3.08 -0.40
N ALA A 101 2.60 -3.27 -0.79
CA ALA A 101 1.86 -2.39 -1.67
C ALA A 101 0.48 -2.14 -1.07
N LEU A 102 0.03 -0.89 -1.21
CA LEU A 102 -1.35 -0.50 -0.97
C LEU A 102 -2.10 -0.63 -2.30
N VAL A 103 -3.27 -1.25 -2.26
CA VAL A 103 -4.07 -1.60 -3.44
C VAL A 103 -5.50 -1.13 -3.20
N ALA A 104 -6.04 -0.40 -4.16
CA ALA A 104 -7.46 -0.09 -4.24
C ALA A 104 -8.09 -0.88 -5.39
N THR A 105 -9.30 -1.38 -5.18
CA THR A 105 -10.09 -2.09 -6.20
C THR A 105 -11.27 -1.22 -6.66
N ASN A 106 -11.88 -1.55 -7.81
CA ASN A 106 -13.02 -0.78 -8.34
C ASN A 106 -14.35 -1.27 -7.75
N GLU A 107 -14.42 -2.55 -7.41
CA GLU A 107 -15.63 -3.23 -6.92
C GLU A 107 -15.94 -2.84 -5.48
N GLU A 108 -14.90 -2.73 -4.64
CA GLU A 108 -15.02 -2.30 -3.25
C GLU A 108 -14.29 -0.96 -3.02
N PRO A 109 -14.83 0.18 -3.49
CA PRO A 109 -14.14 1.46 -3.44
C PRO A 109 -13.86 1.96 -2.01
N ARG A 110 -14.60 1.45 -1.02
CA ARG A 110 -14.43 1.77 0.41
C ARG A 110 -13.46 0.86 1.15
N LYS A 111 -12.83 -0.08 0.46
CA LYS A 111 -11.81 -0.94 1.08
C LYS A 111 -10.47 -0.75 0.39
N LEU A 112 -9.42 -0.77 1.20
CA LEU A 112 -8.04 -0.85 0.75
C LEU A 112 -7.40 -2.14 1.19
N LEU A 113 -6.56 -2.71 0.34
CA LEU A 113 -5.78 -3.89 0.67
C LEU A 113 -4.31 -3.50 0.81
N PHE A 114 -3.74 -3.78 1.96
CA PHE A 114 -2.29 -3.77 2.15
C PHE A 114 -1.74 -5.19 1.99
N VAL A 115 -0.95 -5.41 0.94
CA VAL A 115 -0.33 -6.71 0.61
C VAL A 115 1.19 -6.64 0.81
N ALA A 116 1.74 -7.66 1.45
CA ALA A 116 3.16 -7.71 1.80
C ALA A 116 3.64 -9.16 1.99
N ARG A 117 4.94 -9.31 2.26
CA ARG A 117 5.51 -10.58 2.74
C ARG A 117 6.20 -10.36 4.09
N LYS A 118 5.75 -11.06 5.13
CA LYS A 118 6.33 -11.01 6.47
C LYS A 118 7.09 -12.31 6.72
N ASN A 119 8.42 -12.22 6.91
CA ASN A 119 9.29 -13.39 7.09
C ASN A 119 9.11 -14.46 6.00
N GLY A 120 8.97 -14.03 4.74
CA GLY A 120 8.72 -14.91 3.59
C GLY A 120 7.28 -15.40 3.44
N ARG A 121 6.42 -15.22 4.45
CA ARG A 121 5.01 -15.62 4.41
C ARG A 121 4.13 -14.50 3.80
N PRO A 122 3.11 -14.85 3.00
CA PRO A 122 2.10 -13.88 2.56
C PRO A 122 1.47 -13.15 3.73
N PHE A 123 1.28 -11.84 3.59
CA PHE A 123 0.57 -11.00 4.54
C PHE A 123 -0.37 -10.09 3.76
N ALA A 124 -1.66 -10.13 4.08
CA ALA A 124 -2.66 -9.24 3.51
C ALA A 124 -3.53 -8.68 4.63
N ARG A 125 -3.87 -7.40 4.55
CA ARG A 125 -4.83 -6.77 5.43
C ARG A 125 -5.73 -5.82 4.68
N THR A 126 -7.03 -6.07 4.80
CA THR A 126 -8.08 -5.14 4.39
C THR A 126 -8.22 -4.03 5.44
N ILE A 127 -8.32 -2.81 4.94
CA ILE A 127 -8.50 -1.57 5.69
C ILE A 127 -9.81 -1.02 5.21
N ASP A 128 -10.71 -0.85 6.17
CA ASP A 128 -11.99 -0.20 5.93
C ASP A 128 -11.80 1.31 5.89
N LEU A 129 -12.36 1.96 4.87
CA LEU A 129 -12.37 3.42 4.73
C LEU A 129 -13.67 4.05 5.23
N ASP A 130 -14.66 3.25 5.63
CA ASP A 130 -15.89 3.80 6.22
C ASP A 130 -15.54 4.69 7.41
N ASP A 131 -16.16 5.87 7.42
CA ASP A 131 -15.95 6.94 8.40
C ASP A 131 -14.47 7.32 8.62
N SER A 132 -13.61 7.08 7.63
CA SER A 132 -12.18 7.36 7.71
C SER A 132 -11.77 8.54 6.83
N ILE A 133 -10.80 9.31 7.31
CA ILE A 133 -10.19 10.44 6.61
C ILE A 133 -8.77 10.03 6.23
N ALA A 134 -8.43 10.27 4.96
CA ALA A 134 -7.06 10.18 4.47
C ALA A 134 -6.40 11.58 4.51
N ALA A 135 -5.18 11.65 5.02
CA ALA A 135 -4.37 12.86 5.06
C ALA A 135 -2.94 12.58 4.60
N HIS A 136 -2.33 13.60 4.00
CA HIS A 136 -0.92 13.60 3.64
C HIS A 136 -0.12 14.35 4.71
N GLU A 137 0.81 13.66 5.36
CA GLU A 137 1.73 14.22 6.35
C GLU A 137 3.17 14.18 5.79
N PRO A 138 3.68 15.29 5.21
CA PRO A 138 5.06 15.35 4.73
C PRO A 138 6.05 15.34 5.89
N ARG A 139 7.14 14.58 5.76
CA ARG A 139 8.28 14.57 6.70
C ARG A 139 9.60 14.69 5.95
N PHE A 140 10.66 15.13 6.62
CA PHE A 140 11.95 15.43 6.00
C PHE A 140 12.45 14.35 5.01
N LEU A 141 12.30 13.06 5.33
CA LEU A 141 12.77 11.93 4.50
C LEU A 141 11.65 11.09 3.87
N SER A 142 10.38 11.42 4.09
CA SER A 142 9.27 10.60 3.62
C SER A 142 7.99 11.38 3.44
N GLU A 143 7.14 10.86 2.56
CA GLU A 143 5.77 11.30 2.39
C GLU A 143 4.87 10.29 3.07
N ASN A 144 4.10 10.72 4.06
CA ASN A 144 3.26 9.79 4.80
C ASN A 144 1.81 9.94 4.38
N LEU A 145 1.17 8.82 4.05
CA LEU A 145 -0.27 8.71 3.99
C LEU A 145 -0.75 8.24 5.36
N VAL A 146 -1.68 8.97 5.93
CA VAL A 146 -2.29 8.66 7.22
C VAL A 146 -3.77 8.47 7.02
N ILE A 147 -4.30 7.34 7.48
CA ILE A 147 -5.74 7.05 7.46
C ILE A 147 -6.17 6.94 8.91
N PHE A 148 -7.16 7.72 9.31
CA PHE A 148 -7.66 7.76 10.67
C PHE A 148 -9.18 7.98 10.68
N PRO A 149 -9.89 7.57 11.74
CA PRO A 149 -11.34 7.74 11.82
C PRO A 149 -11.71 9.22 11.95
N ALA A 150 -12.75 9.66 11.24
CA ALA A 150 -13.30 11.01 11.31
C ALA A 150 -13.75 11.38 12.73
N ALA A 151 -14.32 10.42 13.45
CA ALA A 151 -14.76 10.57 14.85
C ALA A 151 -13.60 10.59 15.87
N GLY A 152 -12.33 10.53 15.42
CA GLY A 152 -11.13 10.65 16.27
C GLY A 152 -10.81 9.44 17.15
N LYS A 153 -11.77 8.54 17.44
CA LYS A 153 -11.55 7.26 18.13
C LYS A 153 -11.53 6.11 17.14
N GLY A 154 -10.39 5.39 17.08
CA GLY A 154 -10.29 4.13 16.34
C GLY A 154 -8.91 3.89 15.70
N PRO A 155 -8.81 2.95 14.74
CA PRO A 155 -7.54 2.56 14.16
C PRO A 155 -6.90 3.66 13.31
N LYS A 156 -5.69 4.06 13.67
CA LYS A 156 -4.81 4.87 12.82
C LYS A 156 -3.91 3.94 12.00
N TYR A 157 -3.87 4.18 10.69
CA TYR A 157 -2.94 3.54 9.76
C TYR A 157 -1.99 4.58 9.21
N LEU A 158 -0.73 4.18 9.05
CA LEU A 158 0.34 5.01 8.54
C LEU A 158 1.02 4.23 7.42
N PHE A 159 1.21 4.87 6.27
CA PHE A 159 1.98 4.33 5.14
C PHE A 159 3.02 5.35 4.72
N ILE A 160 4.24 4.89 4.54
CA ILE A 160 5.42 5.72 4.32
C ILE A 160 5.87 5.50 2.89
N PHE A 161 5.99 6.60 2.15
CA PHE A 161 6.45 6.66 0.78
C PHE A 161 7.79 7.42 0.69
N PRO A 162 8.66 7.10 -0.27
CA PRO A 162 9.86 7.89 -0.53
C PRO A 162 9.51 9.34 -0.93
N ARG A 163 10.31 10.33 -0.48
CA ARG A 163 10.19 11.76 -0.83
C ARG A 163 9.82 12.10 -2.28
N PRO A 164 10.45 11.52 -3.33
CA PRO A 164 10.13 11.89 -4.71
C PRO A 164 8.70 11.53 -5.13
N ARG A 165 7.89 10.93 -4.26
CA ARG A 165 6.51 10.52 -4.55
C ARG A 165 5.45 11.40 -3.88
N ALA A 166 5.77 12.64 -3.49
CA ALA A 166 4.82 13.54 -2.84
C ALA A 166 3.53 13.72 -3.66
N ALA A 167 3.66 14.07 -4.93
CA ALA A 167 2.51 14.24 -5.84
C ALA A 167 1.66 12.95 -5.97
N MET A 168 2.28 11.77 -5.92
CA MET A 168 1.55 10.50 -5.90
C MET A 168 0.78 10.29 -4.60
N VAL A 169 1.31 10.71 -3.45
CA VAL A 169 0.58 10.62 -2.17
C VAL A 169 -0.60 11.58 -2.16
N GLU A 170 -0.44 12.78 -2.70
CA GLU A 170 -1.53 13.75 -2.87
C GLU A 170 -2.63 13.20 -3.79
N GLU A 171 -2.28 12.59 -4.92
CA GLU A 171 -3.23 11.94 -5.82
C GLU A 171 -3.99 10.79 -5.13
N ILE A 172 -3.29 9.99 -4.32
CA ILE A 172 -3.93 8.94 -3.50
C ILE A 172 -4.91 9.55 -2.51
N VAL A 173 -4.52 10.61 -1.78
CA VAL A 173 -5.43 11.26 -0.83
C VAL A 173 -6.67 11.82 -1.53
N HIS A 174 -6.48 12.41 -2.71
CA HIS A 174 -7.58 12.91 -3.53
C HIS A 174 -8.53 11.79 -3.95
N ASP A 175 -8.00 10.70 -4.53
CA ASP A 175 -8.79 9.53 -4.94
C ASP A 175 -9.52 8.88 -3.75
N LEU A 176 -8.86 8.74 -2.59
CA LEU A 176 -9.49 8.22 -1.38
C LEU A 176 -10.63 9.11 -0.88
N ARG A 177 -10.45 10.43 -0.94
CA ARG A 177 -11.51 11.37 -0.58
C ARG A 177 -12.72 11.21 -1.51
N VAL A 178 -12.49 11.12 -2.82
CA VAL A 178 -13.57 10.89 -3.79
C VAL A 178 -14.31 9.59 -3.47
N ARG A 179 -13.58 8.48 -3.25
CA ARG A 179 -14.17 7.16 -2.93
C ARG A 179 -15.02 7.15 -1.66
N VAL A 180 -14.58 7.85 -0.61
CA VAL A 180 -15.32 7.95 0.65
C VAL A 180 -16.55 8.85 0.49
N SER A 181 -16.44 9.92 -0.30
CA SER A 181 -17.54 10.86 -0.55
C SER A 181 -18.56 10.35 -1.58
N SER A 182 -18.21 9.38 -2.44
CA SER A 182 -19.14 8.82 -3.41
C SER A 182 -20.27 8.03 -2.73
N PRO A 183 -21.54 8.30 -3.08
CA PRO A 183 -22.67 7.52 -2.59
C PRO A 183 -22.56 6.06 -3.10
N ILE A 184 -22.82 5.10 -2.21
CA ILE A 184 -22.94 3.68 -2.57
C ILE A 184 -24.29 3.54 -3.27
N TRP A 185 -24.33 3.74 -4.59
CA TRP A 185 -25.49 3.30 -5.36
C TRP A 185 -25.23 1.87 -5.81
N PRO A 186 -26.07 0.90 -5.44
CA PRO A 186 -26.24 -0.27 -6.28
C PRO A 186 -26.79 0.25 -7.61
N VAL A 187 -26.01 0.16 -8.68
CA VAL A 187 -26.55 0.30 -10.03
C VAL A 187 -27.37 -0.96 -10.23
N ASP A 188 -28.66 -0.89 -9.91
CA ASP A 188 -29.64 -1.89 -10.32
C ASP A 188 -30.11 -1.47 -11.73
N PRO A 189 -29.67 -2.13 -12.82
CA PRO A 189 -29.95 -1.65 -14.17
C PRO A 189 -31.40 -1.85 -14.63
N GLN A 190 -32.31 -2.35 -13.77
CA GLN A 190 -33.62 -2.86 -14.20
C GLN A 190 -34.83 -1.97 -13.88
N HIS A 191 -34.66 -0.77 -13.31
CA HIS A 191 -35.79 0.11 -12.98
C HIS A 191 -35.81 1.47 -13.71
N ALA A 192 -34.83 1.76 -14.57
CA ALA A 192 -34.82 3.02 -15.33
C ALA A 192 -35.73 3.00 -16.56
N GLU A 193 -36.07 1.83 -17.12
CA GLU A 193 -36.93 1.75 -18.33
C GLU A 193 -38.44 1.82 -18.04
N ALA A 194 -38.88 1.77 -16.78
CA ALA A 194 -40.31 1.80 -16.46
C ALA A 194 -40.92 3.23 -16.41
N ALA A 195 -40.09 4.27 -16.41
CA ALA A 195 -40.58 5.65 -16.28
C ALA A 195 -40.80 6.38 -17.61
N GLU A 196 -40.30 5.86 -18.74
CA GLU A 196 -40.39 6.53 -20.05
C GLU A 196 -41.56 6.04 -20.91
N GLY A 197 -42.21 4.92 -20.56
CA GLY A 197 -43.31 4.35 -21.36
C GLY A 197 -44.74 4.80 -20.99
N ALA A 198 -44.94 5.58 -19.91
CA ALA A 198 -46.30 5.83 -19.37
C ALA A 198 -46.89 7.22 -19.68
N SER A 199 -46.21 8.08 -20.44
CA SER A 199 -46.71 9.44 -20.75
C SER A 199 -47.29 9.61 -22.16
N GLU A 200 -47.15 8.62 -23.04
CA GLU A 200 -47.57 8.75 -24.46
C GLU A 200 -48.98 8.24 -24.80
N GLU A 201 -49.76 7.68 -23.86
CA GLU A 201 -51.11 7.20 -24.18
C GLU A 201 -52.26 8.19 -23.92
N SER A 202 -52.00 9.39 -23.40
CA SER A 202 -53.07 10.36 -23.09
C SER A 202 -53.41 11.36 -24.21
N HIS A 203 -52.65 11.40 -25.32
CA HIS A 203 -52.85 12.40 -26.39
C HIS A 203 -53.49 11.86 -27.69
N VAL A 204 -53.95 10.59 -27.76
CA VAL A 204 -54.59 10.05 -28.99
C VAL A 204 -56.04 9.60 -28.75
N LYS A 205 -56.84 10.38 -28.01
CA LYS A 205 -58.30 10.11 -27.91
C LYS A 205 -59.23 11.32 -27.97
N ARG A 206 -58.76 12.48 -28.43
CA ARG A 206 -59.62 13.66 -28.70
C ARG A 206 -59.55 14.14 -30.15
N THR A 207 -59.74 13.27 -31.13
CA THR A 207 -60.04 13.69 -32.51
C THR A 207 -60.70 12.57 -33.30
N VAL A 208 -61.96 12.22 -33.00
CA VAL A 208 -62.98 11.74 -33.96
C VAL A 208 -64.34 12.12 -33.34
N SER A 209 -64.87 13.30 -33.70
CA SER A 209 -66.03 13.50 -34.59
C SER A 209 -67.35 13.12 -33.89
N SER A 210 -68.27 14.05 -33.55
CA SER A 210 -69.10 14.88 -34.45
C SER A 210 -69.65 14.12 -35.64
#